data_AF-C5DIN5-F1
#
_entry.id   AF-C5DIN5-F1
#
_cell.length_a   1.000
_cell.length_b   1.000
_cell.length_c   1.000
_cell.angle_alpha   90.00
_cell.angle_beta   90.00
_cell.angle_gamma   90.00
#
_symmetry.space_group_name_H-M   'P 1'
#
loop_
_entity.id
_entity.type
_entity.pdbx_description
1 polymer ?
#
loop_
_entity_poly.entity_id
_entity_poly.type
_entity_poly.pdbx_seq_one_letter_code
_entity_poly.pdbx_strand_id
1 'polypeptide(L)'
;MSHSIIVSNVPVGVSDVSVMRYIREMTGNTPVVHMQPFPDECHYVNDSNATKTLQIFFATAEEAAIANSLFQGSSVEEDLTRVHAMFHGGRDEHVPRSLASQDTPWNETQSKQPAQRSRIKSLST
;
A
#
# COMPACT_ATOMS: atom_id res chain seq x y z
N MET A 1 -9.62 -7.87 -21.28
CA MET A 1 -10.36 -8.64 -20.27
C MET A 1 -9.55 -8.59 -18.98
N SER A 2 -10.18 -8.38 -17.83
CA SER A 2 -9.48 -8.40 -16.53
C SER A 2 -9.32 -9.85 -16.05
N HIS A 3 -8.11 -10.22 -15.64
CA HIS A 3 -7.83 -11.55 -15.09
C HIS A 3 -7.88 -11.45 -13.58
N SER A 4 -8.97 -11.92 -12.97
CA SER A 4 -9.15 -11.83 -11.52
C SER A 4 -9.60 -13.14 -10.91
N ILE A 5 -9.22 -13.36 -9.66
CA ILE A 5 -9.70 -14.46 -8.82
C ILE A 5 -10.41 -13.89 -7.60
N ILE A 6 -11.35 -14.65 -7.05
CA ILE A 6 -11.99 -14.35 -5.77
C ILE A 6 -11.41 -15.29 -4.73
N VAL A 7 -10.77 -14.74 -3.71
CA VAL A 7 -10.21 -15.49 -2.59
C VAL A 7 -11.11 -15.25 -1.38
N SER A 8 -11.76 -16.31 -0.93
CA SER A 8 -12.56 -16.31 0.30
C SER A 8 -11.72 -16.78 1.49
N ASN A 9 -12.23 -16.56 2.69
CA ASN A 9 -11.63 -17.03 3.95
C ASN A 9 -10.22 -16.46 4.26
N VAL A 10 -9.91 -15.26 3.79
CA VAL A 10 -8.67 -14.57 4.22
C VAL A 10 -8.89 -14.08 5.64
N PRO A 11 -8.03 -14.37 6.64
CA PRO A 11 -8.25 -13.87 7.99
C PRO A 11 -8.27 -12.33 8.04
N VAL A 12 -9.19 -11.73 8.79
CA VAL A 12 -9.35 -10.25 8.82
C VAL A 12 -8.10 -9.50 9.29
N GLY A 13 -7.29 -10.13 10.15
CA GLY A 13 -6.02 -9.56 10.61
C GLY A 13 -4.93 -9.55 9.55
N VAL A 14 -5.05 -10.35 8.49
CA VAL A 14 -4.04 -10.43 7.42
C VAL A 14 -4.16 -9.21 6.52
N SER A 15 -3.08 -8.42 6.46
CA SER A 15 -3.00 -7.25 5.59
C SER A 15 -2.85 -7.64 4.12
N ASP A 16 -3.31 -6.78 3.23
CA ASP A 16 -3.26 -7.01 1.78
C ASP A 16 -1.81 -7.15 1.28
N VAL A 17 -0.86 -6.48 1.95
CA VAL A 17 0.59 -6.63 1.71
C VAL A 17 1.07 -8.05 2.00
N SER A 18 0.58 -8.68 3.08
CA SER A 18 0.91 -10.08 3.40
C SER A 18 0.34 -11.03 2.33
N VAL A 19 -0.88 -10.79 1.85
CA VAL A 19 -1.47 -11.58 0.75
C VAL A 19 -0.66 -11.44 -0.54
N MET A 20 -0.32 -10.22 -0.94
CA MET A 20 0.51 -9.97 -2.12
C MET A 20 1.88 -10.64 -2.01
N ARG A 21 2.49 -10.62 -0.83
CA ARG A 21 3.78 -11.26 -0.57
C ARG A 21 3.67 -12.79 -0.65
N TYR A 22 2.64 -13.38 -0.04
CA TYR A 22 2.39 -14.82 -0.12
C TYR A 22 2.28 -15.29 -1.57
N ILE A 23 1.50 -14.57 -2.39
CA ILE A 23 1.38 -14.87 -3.82
C ILE A 23 2.76 -14.81 -4.49
N ARG A 24 3.53 -13.74 -4.29
CA ARG A 24 4.86 -13.60 -4.90
C ARG A 24 5.81 -14.73 -4.49
N GLU A 25 5.88 -15.05 -3.20
CA GLU A 25 6.82 -16.07 -2.69
C GLU A 25 6.45 -17.47 -3.19
N MET A 26 5.16 -17.79 -3.27
CA MET A 26 4.70 -19.15 -3.62
C MET A 26 4.55 -19.40 -5.12
N THR A 27 4.50 -18.36 -5.95
CA THR A 27 4.25 -18.48 -7.40
C THR A 27 5.42 -18.03 -8.27
N GLY A 28 6.59 -17.72 -7.68
CA GLY A 28 7.75 -17.28 -8.45
C GLY A 28 7.68 -15.82 -8.90
N ASN A 29 7.22 -14.93 -8.01
CA ASN A 29 7.15 -13.49 -8.16
C ASN A 29 6.03 -12.97 -9.10
N THR A 30 4.89 -13.66 -9.13
CA THR A 30 3.70 -13.20 -9.86
C THR A 30 3.27 -11.78 -9.42
N PRO A 31 3.17 -10.82 -10.34
CA PRO A 31 2.73 -9.46 -10.02
C PRO A 31 1.21 -9.39 -9.82
N VAL A 32 0.80 -9.01 -8.61
CA VAL A 32 -0.57 -8.55 -8.35
C VAL A 32 -0.71 -7.12 -8.87
N VAL A 33 -1.68 -6.89 -9.76
CA VAL A 33 -1.97 -5.57 -10.34
C VAL A 33 -2.80 -4.73 -9.38
N HIS A 34 -3.84 -5.34 -8.80
CA HIS A 34 -4.77 -4.68 -7.90
C HIS A 34 -5.47 -5.69 -6.99
N MET A 35 -5.94 -5.24 -5.83
CA MET A 35 -6.69 -6.03 -4.87
C MET A 35 -7.78 -5.15 -4.27
N GLN A 36 -8.98 -5.70 -4.14
CA GLN A 36 -10.12 -4.99 -3.55
C GLN A 36 -11.00 -5.94 -2.72
N PRO A 37 -11.76 -5.41 -1.75
CA PRO A 37 -12.87 -6.10 -1.11
C PRO A 37 -13.86 -6.71 -2.12
N PHE A 38 -14.42 -7.88 -1.80
CA PHE A 38 -15.50 -8.50 -2.58
C PHE A 38 -16.59 -9.06 -1.66
N PRO A 39 -17.89 -8.84 -1.93
CA PRO A 39 -18.46 -8.23 -3.13
C PRO A 39 -18.37 -6.69 -3.17
N ASP A 40 -18.29 -6.05 -2.00
CA ASP A 40 -18.15 -4.60 -1.85
C ASP A 40 -17.45 -4.26 -0.52
N GLU A 41 -17.13 -2.98 -0.30
CA GLU A 41 -16.43 -2.51 0.90
C GLU A 41 -17.22 -2.69 2.22
N CYS A 42 -18.53 -2.92 2.16
CA CYS A 42 -19.39 -3.04 3.34
C CYS A 42 -19.65 -4.50 3.75
N HIS A 43 -19.60 -5.44 2.80
CA HIS A 43 -20.03 -6.83 3.01
C HIS A 43 -18.94 -7.87 2.75
N TYR A 44 -17.70 -7.45 2.56
CA TYR A 44 -16.59 -8.37 2.29
C TYR A 44 -16.10 -9.15 3.52
N VAL A 45 -16.48 -8.74 4.72
CA VAL A 45 -16.09 -9.39 5.98
C VAL A 45 -17.19 -10.36 6.43
N ASN A 46 -16.78 -11.57 6.79
CA ASN A 46 -17.59 -12.54 7.51
C ASN A 46 -17.19 -12.52 8.99
N ASP A 47 -17.93 -11.74 9.77
CA ASP A 47 -17.69 -11.57 11.22
C ASP A 47 -17.81 -12.88 12.00
N SER A 48 -18.65 -13.82 11.54
CA SER A 48 -18.87 -15.08 12.25
C SER A 48 -17.62 -15.96 12.26
N ASN A 49 -16.80 -15.85 11.21
CA ASN A 49 -15.59 -16.64 11.03
C ASN A 49 -14.31 -15.78 11.15
N ALA A 50 -14.43 -14.48 11.42
CA ALA A 50 -13.31 -13.54 11.40
C ALA A 50 -12.47 -13.61 10.10
N THR A 51 -13.15 -13.76 8.96
CA THR A 51 -12.52 -13.79 7.64
C THR A 51 -13.06 -12.69 6.72
N LYS A 52 -12.35 -12.43 5.63
CA LYS A 52 -12.71 -11.50 4.57
C LYS A 52 -12.53 -12.15 3.20
N THR A 53 -13.25 -11.61 2.21
CA THR A 53 -13.17 -12.03 0.81
C THR A 53 -12.56 -10.92 -0.02
N LEU A 54 -11.62 -11.28 -0.89
CA LEU A 54 -10.87 -10.34 -1.72
C LEU A 54 -10.96 -10.74 -3.19
N GLN A 55 -11.08 -9.75 -4.06
CA GLN A 55 -10.86 -9.92 -5.49
C GLN A 55 -9.46 -9.43 -5.85
N ILE A 56 -8.68 -10.29 -6.49
CA ILE A 56 -7.27 -10.03 -6.83
C ILE A 56 -7.12 -10.04 -8.35
N PHE A 57 -6.52 -8.99 -8.90
CA PHE A 57 -6.32 -8.79 -10.33
C PHE A 57 -4.87 -9.02 -10.74
N PHE A 58 -4.70 -9.64 -11.90
CA PHE A 58 -3.42 -10.01 -12.51
C PHE A 58 -3.32 -9.45 -13.93
N ALA A 59 -2.09 -9.37 -14.43
CA ALA A 59 -1.83 -8.84 -15.77
C ALA A 59 -2.20 -9.87 -16.85
N THR A 60 -2.04 -11.17 -16.55
CA THR A 60 -2.29 -12.26 -17.49
C THR A 60 -3.21 -13.34 -16.92
N ALA A 61 -3.82 -14.13 -17.80
CA ALA A 61 -4.66 -15.27 -17.41
C ALA A 61 -3.85 -16.38 -16.75
N GLU A 62 -2.60 -16.57 -17.15
CA GLU A 62 -1.70 -17.59 -16.61
C GLU A 62 -1.35 -17.30 -15.14
N GLU A 63 -0.97 -16.06 -14.84
CA GLU A 63 -0.73 -15.60 -13.46
C GLU A 63 -1.96 -15.78 -12.57
N ALA A 64 -3.15 -15.43 -13.08
CA ALA A 64 -4.39 -15.65 -12.36
C ALA A 64 -4.67 -17.14 -12.11
N ALA A 65 -4.38 -18.02 -13.07
CA ALA A 65 -4.56 -19.46 -12.92
C ALA A 65 -3.58 -20.09 -11.92
N ILE A 66 -2.32 -19.66 -11.92
CA ILE A 66 -1.31 -20.08 -10.95
C ILE A 66 -1.72 -19.64 -9.54
N ALA A 67 -2.09 -18.36 -9.38
CA ALA A 67 -2.56 -17.85 -8.10
C ALA A 67 -3.86 -18.56 -7.65
N ASN A 68 -4.80 -18.85 -8.55
CA ASN A 68 -6.01 -19.60 -8.21
C ASN A 68 -5.68 -20.98 -7.65
N SER A 69 -4.69 -21.67 -8.24
CA SER A 69 -4.26 -22.99 -7.78
C SER A 69 -3.63 -22.94 -6.38
N LEU A 70 -2.92 -21.85 -6.06
CA LEU A 70 -2.36 -21.63 -4.72
C LEU A 70 -3.46 -21.57 -3.64
N PHE A 71 -4.55 -20.84 -3.92
CA PHE A 71 -5.65 -20.64 -2.96
C PHE A 71 -6.63 -21.82 -2.86
N GLN A 72 -6.45 -22.87 -3.66
CA GLN A 72 -7.22 -24.12 -3.54
C GLN A 72 -6.63 -25.09 -2.50
N GLY A 73 -5.47 -24.79 -1.92
CA GLY A 73 -4.83 -25.61 -0.90
C GLY A 73 -5.58 -25.61 0.44
N SER A 74 -5.53 -26.72 1.17
CA SER A 74 -6.17 -26.87 2.48
C SER A 74 -5.51 -26.08 3.61
N SER A 75 -4.27 -25.59 3.41
CA SER A 75 -3.45 -24.94 4.45
C SER A 75 -3.26 -23.44 4.22
N VAL A 76 -4.04 -22.84 3.32
CA VAL A 76 -3.90 -21.44 2.90
C VAL A 76 -4.09 -20.46 4.08
N GLU A 77 -5.06 -20.71 4.96
CA GLU A 77 -5.33 -19.83 6.10
C GLU A 77 -4.15 -19.78 7.09
N GLU A 78 -3.56 -20.95 7.38
CA GLU A 78 -2.38 -21.08 8.23
C GLU A 78 -1.15 -20.43 7.60
N ASP A 79 -0.97 -20.62 6.30
CA ASP A 79 0.11 -20.02 5.52
C ASP A 79 0.03 -18.49 5.52
N LEU A 80 -1.15 -17.93 5.27
CA LEU A 80 -1.38 -16.48 5.29
C LEU A 80 -1.10 -15.89 6.67
N THR A 81 -1.55 -16.57 7.72
CA THR A 81 -1.29 -16.17 9.12
C THR A 81 0.21 -16.21 9.43
N ARG A 82 0.90 -17.25 8.98
CA ARG A 82 2.35 -17.40 9.15
C ARG A 82 3.13 -16.29 8.45
N VAL A 83 2.82 -16.00 7.18
CA VAL A 83 3.48 -14.92 6.42
C VAL A 83 3.19 -13.56 7.06
N HIS A 84 1.97 -13.34 7.54
CA HIS A 84 1.63 -12.13 8.25
C HIS A 84 2.40 -11.96 9.57
N ALA A 85 2.52 -13.04 10.35
CA ALA A 85 3.29 -13.06 11.59
C ALA A 85 4.80 -12.87 11.35
N MET A 86 5.37 -13.43 10.28
CA MET A 86 6.78 -13.16 9.91
C MET A 86 7.03 -11.69 9.59
N PHE A 87 6.03 -10.97 9.08
CA PHE A 87 6.16 -9.55 8.77
C PHE A 87 5.99 -8.65 9.99
N HIS A 88 5.11 -9.00 10.93
CA HIS A 88 4.79 -8.18 12.10
C HIS A 88 5.55 -8.60 13.38
N GLY A 89 5.95 -9.87 13.49
CA GLY A 89 6.68 -10.43 14.62
C GLY A 89 8.18 -10.09 14.66
N GLY A 90 8.68 -9.33 13.67
CA GLY A 90 10.03 -8.77 13.66
C GLY A 90 10.14 -7.33 14.16
N ARG A 91 9.05 -6.73 14.68
CA ARG A 91 9.01 -5.31 15.09
C ARG A 91 8.43 -5.11 16.49
N ASP A 92 9.18 -5.53 17.49
CA ASP A 92 9.22 -4.87 18.81
C ASP A 92 10.36 -3.84 18.90
N GLU A 93 10.91 -3.39 17.76
CA GLU A 93 11.83 -2.25 17.71
C GLU A 93 11.07 -0.96 17.40
N HIS A 94 10.65 -0.33 18.49
CA HIS A 94 10.57 1.11 18.71
C HIS A 94 11.02 1.96 17.51
N VAL A 95 10.11 2.26 16.57
CA VAL A 95 10.39 3.26 15.53
C VAL A 95 10.41 4.63 16.21
N PRO A 96 11.54 5.34 16.32
CA PRO A 96 11.56 6.67 16.89
C PRO A 96 10.76 7.57 15.95
N ARG A 97 9.67 8.14 16.46
CA ARG A 97 8.86 9.13 15.76
C ARG A 97 9.66 10.45 15.67
N SER A 98 10.67 10.48 14.81
CA SER A 98 11.38 11.70 14.44
C SER A 98 10.97 12.08 13.03
N LEU A 99 10.04 13.04 12.94
CA LEU A 99 9.90 14.10 11.93
C LEU A 99 8.45 14.64 12.00
N ALA A 100 8.10 15.20 13.15
CA ALA A 100 7.02 16.17 13.26
C ALA A 100 7.67 17.51 13.58
N SER A 101 8.04 18.26 12.53
CA SER A 101 8.28 19.71 12.58
C SER A 101 8.44 20.23 11.15
N GLN A 102 7.31 20.48 10.48
CA GLN A 102 7.24 21.55 9.51
C GLN A 102 5.80 22.07 9.46
N ASP A 103 5.43 22.76 10.54
CA ASP A 103 4.35 23.74 10.53
C ASP A 103 4.62 24.74 9.39
N THR A 104 3.73 24.73 8.40
CA THR A 104 3.62 25.81 7.42
C THR A 104 2.39 26.64 7.78
N PRO A 105 2.55 27.86 8.33
CA PRO A 105 1.46 28.82 8.32
C PRO A 105 1.54 29.63 7.03
N TRP A 106 0.61 29.35 6.12
CA TRP A 106 0.20 30.30 5.10
C TRP A 106 -0.52 31.46 5.79
N ASN A 107 -0.03 32.70 5.66
CA ASN A 107 -0.90 33.86 5.59
C ASN A 107 -0.27 35.07 4.84
N GLU A 108 -0.92 35.35 3.72
CA GLU A 108 -1.09 36.58 2.94
C GLU A 108 -0.32 37.89 3.25
N THR A 109 0.33 38.36 2.16
CA THR A 109 0.17 39.67 1.53
C THR A 109 0.53 40.94 2.30
N GLN A 110 1.64 41.58 1.89
CA GLN A 110 1.63 43.02 1.57
C GLN A 110 2.72 43.41 0.56
N SER A 111 2.25 43.92 -0.57
CA SER A 111 3.02 44.52 -1.67
C SER A 111 3.57 45.90 -1.29
N LYS A 112 4.77 46.27 -1.81
CA LYS A 112 5.06 47.58 -2.44
C LYS A 112 6.51 47.73 -2.95
N GLN A 113 6.62 47.69 -4.29
CA GLN A 113 7.43 48.48 -5.24
C GLN A 113 9.00 48.51 -5.20
N PRO A 114 9.64 48.52 -6.40
CA PRO A 114 11.09 48.66 -6.56
C PRO A 114 11.50 50.12 -6.80
N ALA A 115 12.67 50.53 -6.30
CA ALA A 115 13.29 51.80 -6.69
C ALA A 115 14.80 51.63 -6.90
N GLN A 116 15.19 51.64 -8.18
CA GLN A 116 16.54 51.91 -8.64
C GLN A 116 17.10 53.19 -8.01
N ARG A 117 18.38 53.18 -7.63
CA ARG A 117 19.15 54.40 -7.39
C ARG A 117 20.52 54.30 -8.05
N SER A 118 20.62 54.86 -9.26
CA SER A 118 21.86 55.37 -9.82
C SER A 118 22.29 56.66 -9.11
N ARG A 119 23.56 56.77 -8.75
CA ARG A 119 24.32 58.05 -8.64
C ARG A 119 25.78 57.75 -9.03
N ILE A 120 26.19 58.10 -10.25
CA ILE A 120 26.85 59.36 -10.69
C ILE A 120 28.35 59.39 -10.39
N LYS A 121 29.10 59.55 -11.49
CA LYS A 121 30.52 59.90 -11.65
C LYS A 121 31.00 61.03 -10.74
N SER A 122 32.26 60.95 -10.30
CA SER A 122 33.14 62.12 -10.20
C SER A 122 34.57 61.75 -10.60
N LEU A 123 35.07 62.48 -11.60
CA LEU A 123 36.45 62.56 -12.10
C LEU A 123 37.40 63.22 -11.07
N SER A 124 38.69 63.27 -11.45
CA SER A 124 39.81 64.16 -11.04
C SER A 124 40.85 63.42 -10.18
N THR A 125 42.16 63.38 -10.47
CA THR A 125 43.04 64.09 -11.43
C THR A 125 44.22 63.18 -11.76
#